data_AF-A0A4Y2VDC7-F1
#
_entry.id   AF-A0A4Y2VDC7-F1
#
_cell.length_a   1.000
_cell.length_b   1.000
_cell.length_c   1.000
_cell.angle_alpha   90.00
_cell.angle_beta   90.00
_cell.angle_gamma   90.00
#
_symmetry.space_group_name_H-M   'P 1'
#
loop_
_entity.id
_entity.type
_entity.pdbx_description
1 polymer ?
#
loop_
_entity_poly.entity_id
_entity_poly.type
_entity_poly.pdbx_seq_one_letter_code
_entity_poly.pdbx_strand_id
1 'polypeptide(L)'
;MLIGQVQALLELRWSHWIIQTHFKKKSIAISVSHISSIKNSKLGSTKNDSKPIKNGRQSKLKKSDLQRLENMASKPDPPTQASMAKALNVSQQVVSYQLKQTLKKKCHKNPKCHHLNERSVQIWRQRSWPL
;
A
#
# COMPACT_ATOMS: atom_id res chain seq x y z
N MET A 1 -0.32 17.63 20.73
CA MET A 1 -0.69 18.67 21.74
C MET A 1 -1.89 18.35 22.66
N LEU A 2 -2.73 17.33 22.40
CA LEU A 2 -3.87 16.98 23.27
C LEU A 2 -3.45 16.10 24.46
N ILE A 3 -2.48 15.19 24.27
CA ILE A 3 -1.97 14.29 25.31
C ILE A 3 -1.34 15.07 26.47
N GLY A 4 -0.52 16.09 26.18
CA GLY A 4 0.09 16.95 27.20
C GLY A 4 -0.93 17.72 28.05
N GLN A 5 -2.06 18.15 27.45
CA GLN A 5 -3.14 18.81 28.19
C GLN A 5 -3.88 17.83 29.12
N VAL A 6 -4.12 16.60 28.67
CA VAL A 6 -4.71 15.55 29.51
C VAL A 6 -3.76 15.20 30.67
N GLN A 7 -2.46 15.14 30.41
CA GLN A 7 -1.45 14.83 31.41
C GLN A 7 -1.33 15.92 32.49
N ALA A 8 -1.34 17.20 32.11
CA ALA A 8 -1.36 18.30 33.07
C ALA A 8 -2.59 18.24 34.01
N LEU A 9 -3.77 17.88 33.48
CA LEU A 9 -4.97 17.71 34.31
C LEU A 9 -4.90 16.46 35.22
N LEU A 10 -4.25 15.39 34.76
CA LEU A 10 -3.98 14.21 35.59
C LEU A 10 -3.00 14.51 36.73
N GLU A 11 -1.98 15.35 36.49
CA GLU A 11 -1.02 15.83 37.51
C GLU A 11 -1.71 16.69 38.56
N LEU A 12 -2.71 17.49 38.16
CA LEU A 12 -3.61 18.22 39.07
C LEU A 12 -4.59 17.32 39.83
N ARG A 13 -4.44 15.98 39.72
CA ARG A 13 -5.29 14.95 40.36
C ARG A 13 -6.77 15.03 39.97
N TRP A 14 -7.10 15.57 38.80
CA TRP A 14 -8.47 15.57 38.31
C TRP A 14 -8.95 14.15 38.01
N SER A 15 -10.23 13.86 38.32
CA SER A 15 -10.82 12.57 37.98
C SER A 15 -11.05 12.44 36.47
N HIS A 16 -11.06 11.20 35.97
CA HIS A 16 -11.24 10.93 34.54
C HIS A 16 -12.56 11.53 33.99
N TRP A 17 -13.61 11.55 34.81
CA TRP A 17 -14.91 12.11 34.43
C TRP A 17 -14.88 13.64 34.26
N ILE A 18 -14.18 14.35 35.15
CA ILE A 18 -14.04 15.81 35.06
C ILE A 18 -13.19 16.19 33.84
N ILE A 19 -12.12 15.43 33.58
CA ILE A 19 -11.29 15.63 32.38
C ILE A 19 -12.14 15.43 31.12
N GLN A 20 -12.92 14.36 31.06
CA GLN A 20 -13.79 14.07 29.91
C GLN A 20 -14.83 15.18 29.67
N THR A 21 -15.50 15.65 30.72
CA THR A 21 -16.51 16.72 30.59
C THR A 21 -15.88 18.06 30.18
N HIS A 22 -14.70 18.38 30.70
CA HIS A 22 -13.94 19.57 30.32
C HIS A 22 -13.57 19.57 28.83
N PHE A 23 -13.10 18.44 28.28
CA PHE A 23 -12.81 18.35 26.84
C PHE A 23 -14.08 18.32 25.99
N LYS A 24 -15.16 17.69 26.47
CA LYS A 24 -16.46 17.72 25.79
C LYS A 24 -17.02 19.14 25.65
N LYS A 25 -16.84 19.99 26.66
CA LYS A 25 -17.18 21.43 26.60
C LYS A 25 -16.35 22.20 25.55
N LYS A 26 -15.13 21.74 25.27
CA LYS A 26 -14.26 22.29 24.21
C LYS A 26 -14.51 21.64 22.84
N SER A 27 -15.62 20.92 22.66
CA SER A 27 -15.95 20.18 21.43
C SER A 27 -14.94 19.09 21.06
N ILE A 28 -14.19 18.57 22.03
CA ILE A 28 -13.21 17.49 21.85
C ILE A 28 -13.73 16.24 22.55
N ALA A 29 -14.05 15.21 21.77
CA ALA A 29 -14.50 13.93 22.29
C ALA A 29 -13.30 13.06 22.72
N ILE A 30 -13.21 12.77 24.03
CA ILE A 30 -12.18 11.89 24.60
C ILE A 30 -12.86 10.74 25.36
N SER A 31 -12.39 9.51 25.16
CA SER A 31 -12.87 8.36 25.92
C SER A 31 -12.12 8.23 27.26
N VAL A 32 -12.81 7.69 28.27
CA VAL A 32 -12.20 7.36 29.58
C VAL A 32 -11.06 6.35 29.43
N SER A 33 -11.17 5.43 28.46
CA SER A 33 -10.11 4.46 28.14
C SER A 33 -8.85 5.15 27.59
N HIS A 34 -9.00 6.21 26.80
CA HIS A 34 -7.88 7.00 26.28
C HIS A 34 -7.17 7.75 27.42
N ILE A 35 -7.93 8.36 28.34
CA ILE A 35 -7.38 9.03 29.53
C ILE A 35 -6.62 8.03 30.41
N SER A 36 -7.20 6.85 30.65
CA SER A 36 -6.56 5.79 31.45
C SER A 36 -5.28 5.27 30.79
N SER A 37 -5.27 5.14 29.46
CA SER A 37 -4.09 4.73 28.70
C SER A 37 -2.97 5.76 28.81
N ILE A 38 -3.31 7.06 28.78
CA ILE A 38 -2.35 8.15 28.97
C ILE A 38 -1.76 8.10 30.38
N LYS A 39 -2.62 8.01 31.42
CA LYS A 39 -2.19 7.91 32.83
C LYS A 39 -1.23 6.76 33.09
N ASN A 40 -1.48 5.61 32.45
CA ASN A 40 -0.71 4.38 32.65
C ASN A 40 0.46 4.24 31.66
N SER A 41 0.56 5.12 30.64
CA SER A 41 1.73 5.16 29.78
C SER A 41 2.92 5.70 30.58
N LYS A 42 4.07 5.02 30.55
CA LYS A 42 5.25 5.43 31.33
C LYS A 42 5.58 6.89 31.03
N LEU A 43 5.80 7.68 32.09
CA LEU A 43 6.02 9.14 32.16
C LEU A 43 7.28 9.67 31.41
N GLY A 44 7.69 9.01 30.32
CA GLY A 44 8.83 9.36 29.47
C GLY A 44 8.52 9.30 27.98
N SER A 45 7.24 9.28 27.58
CA SER A 45 6.84 9.36 26.17
C SER A 45 6.55 10.78 25.73
N THR A 46 7.46 11.73 26.00
CA THR A 46 7.65 12.89 25.12
C THR A 46 8.38 12.44 23.85
N LYS A 47 7.84 11.42 23.19
CA LYS A 47 8.24 11.05 21.84
C LYS A 47 7.06 11.44 20.98
N ASN A 48 7.30 12.50 20.19
CA ASN A 48 6.50 13.01 19.08
C ASN A 48 5.28 12.14 18.73
N ASP A 49 4.11 12.77 18.61
CA ASP A 49 2.78 12.21 18.29
C ASP A 49 2.71 11.40 16.95
N SER A 50 3.83 10.92 16.39
CA SER A 50 3.81 9.89 15.36
C SER A 50 3.25 8.60 15.98
N LYS A 51 2.08 8.21 15.48
CA LYS A 51 1.55 6.85 15.64
C LYS A 51 2.71 5.86 15.46
N PRO A 52 2.82 4.77 16.25
CA PRO A 52 3.84 3.76 15.98
C PRO A 52 3.76 3.43 14.49
N ILE A 53 4.90 3.53 13.78
CA ILE A 53 4.98 3.14 12.38
C ILE A 53 4.44 1.72 12.35
N LYS A 54 3.21 1.58 11.89
CA LYS A 54 2.61 0.27 11.75
C LYS A 54 3.50 -0.42 10.74
N ASN A 55 4.25 -1.42 11.18
CA ASN A 55 5.01 -2.26 10.27
C ASN A 55 4.03 -2.69 9.18
N GLY A 56 4.26 -2.20 7.96
CA GLY A 56 3.35 -2.42 6.85
C GLY A 56 3.23 -3.91 6.56
N ARG A 57 2.35 -4.25 5.61
CA ARG A 57 2.28 -5.62 5.11
C ARG A 57 3.68 -6.05 4.66
N GLN A 58 4.22 -7.10 5.26
CA GLN A 58 5.54 -7.60 4.89
C GLN A 58 5.54 -8.01 3.42
N SER A 59 6.59 -7.59 2.70
CA SER A 59 6.83 -8.01 1.32
C SER A 59 6.96 -9.52 1.27
N LYS A 60 6.20 -10.17 0.37
CA LYS A 60 6.41 -11.60 0.07
C LYS A 60 7.75 -11.88 -0.61
N LEU A 61 8.38 -10.88 -1.24
CA LEU A 61 9.66 -11.02 -1.91
C LEU A 61 10.82 -10.66 -1.00
N LYS A 62 11.85 -11.51 -1.00
CA LYS A 62 13.15 -11.21 -0.39
C LYS A 62 13.88 -10.15 -1.22
N LYS A 63 14.85 -9.47 -0.60
CA LYS A 63 15.66 -8.44 -1.28
C LYS A 63 16.41 -8.99 -2.50
N SER A 64 16.91 -10.23 -2.43
CA SER A 64 17.55 -10.93 -3.55
C SER A 64 16.62 -11.14 -4.73
N ASP A 65 15.35 -11.48 -4.47
CA ASP A 65 14.36 -11.74 -5.52
C ASP A 65 13.92 -10.43 -6.18
N LEU A 66 13.89 -9.33 -5.43
CA LEU A 66 13.68 -7.99 -5.99
C LEU A 66 14.82 -7.59 -6.95
N GLN A 67 16.08 -7.86 -6.58
CA GLN A 67 17.22 -7.59 -7.47
C GLN A 67 17.15 -8.45 -8.74
N ARG A 68 16.78 -9.74 -8.62
CA ARG A 68 16.58 -10.61 -9.79
C ARG A 68 15.44 -10.12 -10.67
N LEU A 69 14.35 -9.66 -10.07
CA LEU A 69 13.21 -9.09 -10.80
C LEU A 69 13.61 -7.82 -11.57
N GLU A 70 14.37 -6.93 -10.93
CA GLU A 70 14.92 -5.73 -11.56
C GLU A 70 15.80 -6.09 -12.76
N ASN A 71 16.72 -7.05 -12.59
CA ASN A 71 17.59 -7.51 -13.66
C ASN A 71 16.80 -8.09 -14.84
N MET A 72 15.71 -8.81 -14.59
CA MET A 72 14.83 -9.32 -15.67
C MET A 72 14.08 -8.18 -16.37
N ALA A 73 13.60 -7.19 -15.63
CA ALA A 73 12.82 -6.08 -16.16
C ALA A 73 13.66 -5.01 -16.88
N SER A 74 14.98 -4.99 -16.65
CA SER A 74 15.93 -4.07 -17.30
C SER A 74 16.51 -4.60 -18.61
N LYS A 75 16.17 -5.82 -19.02
CA LYS A 75 16.54 -6.36 -20.35
C LYS A 75 15.83 -5.57 -21.46
N PRO A 76 16.44 -5.42 -22.66
CA PRO A 76 15.81 -4.73 -23.80
C PRO A 76 14.47 -5.38 -24.17
N ASP A 77 14.42 -6.72 -24.19
CA ASP A 77 13.19 -7.50 -24.31
C ASP A 77 12.92 -8.27 -23.01
N PRO A 78 12.21 -7.64 -22.04
CA PRO A 78 11.97 -8.27 -20.76
C PRO A 78 10.98 -9.44 -20.91
N PRO A 79 11.17 -10.53 -20.16
CA PRO A 79 10.24 -11.66 -20.18
C PRO A 79 8.85 -11.24 -19.68
N THR A 80 7.82 -12.00 -20.06
CA THR A 80 6.45 -11.73 -19.60
C THR A 80 6.35 -11.83 -18.07
N GLN A 81 5.43 -11.07 -17.48
CA GLN A 81 5.19 -11.12 -16.02
C GLN A 81 4.88 -12.54 -15.52
N ALA A 82 4.20 -13.35 -16.34
CA ALA A 82 3.93 -14.76 -16.03
C ALA A 82 5.22 -15.60 -16.00
N SER A 83 6.13 -15.36 -16.94
CA SER A 83 7.44 -16.01 -16.95
C SER A 83 8.31 -15.57 -15.76
N MET A 84 8.33 -14.28 -15.43
CA MET A 84 9.02 -13.77 -14.23
C MET A 84 8.45 -14.38 -12.95
N ALA A 85 7.12 -14.47 -12.86
CA ALA A 85 6.41 -15.09 -11.76
C ALA A 85 6.79 -16.57 -11.58
N LYS A 86 6.87 -17.33 -12.68
CA LYS A 86 7.34 -18.71 -12.68
C LYS A 86 8.79 -18.83 -12.22
N ALA A 87 9.67 -17.95 -12.70
CA ALA A 87 11.10 -17.95 -12.32
C ALA A 87 11.35 -17.59 -10.85
N LEU A 88 10.47 -16.78 -10.25
CA LEU A 88 10.55 -16.33 -8.86
C LEU A 88 9.63 -17.12 -7.92
N ASN A 89 8.94 -18.14 -8.43
CA ASN A 89 7.94 -18.94 -7.70
C ASN A 89 6.91 -18.09 -6.91
N VAL A 90 6.39 -17.05 -7.56
CA VAL A 90 5.39 -16.15 -6.98
C VAL A 90 4.22 -15.96 -7.93
N SER A 91 3.11 -15.43 -7.43
CA SER A 91 1.97 -15.07 -8.28
C SER A 91 2.30 -13.89 -9.20
N GLN A 92 1.74 -13.89 -10.41
CA GLN A 92 1.86 -12.77 -11.36
C GLN A 92 1.41 -11.43 -10.78
N GLN A 93 0.39 -11.41 -9.91
CA GLN A 93 -0.09 -10.19 -9.25
C GLN A 93 0.99 -9.52 -8.39
N VAL A 94 1.78 -10.31 -7.66
CA VAL A 94 2.88 -9.81 -6.83
C VAL A 94 3.97 -9.18 -7.70
N VAL A 95 4.31 -9.82 -8.83
CA VAL A 95 5.27 -9.29 -9.80
C VAL A 95 4.77 -7.97 -10.39
N SER A 96 3.52 -7.91 -10.82
CA SER A 96 2.91 -6.68 -11.35
C SER A 96 2.88 -5.54 -10.33
N TYR A 97 2.52 -5.84 -9.08
CA TYR A 97 2.52 -4.86 -8.00
C TYR A 97 3.93 -4.29 -7.76
N GLN A 98 4.94 -5.16 -7.69
CA GLN A 98 6.33 -4.77 -7.43
C GLN A 98 6.94 -3.98 -8.58
N LEU A 99 6.67 -4.37 -9.83
CA LEU A 99 7.10 -3.61 -11.01
C LEU A 99 6.50 -2.20 -11.03
N LYS A 100 5.24 -2.05 -10.61
CA LYS A 100 4.54 -0.77 -10.58
C LYS A 100 5.00 0.12 -9.41
N GLN A 101 5.08 -0.44 -8.20
CA GLN A 101 5.33 0.35 -6.98
C GLN A 101 6.81 0.62 -6.74
N THR A 102 7.65 -0.41 -6.88
CA THR A 102 9.06 -0.37 -6.49
C THR A 102 9.93 0.06 -7.67
N LEU A 103 9.75 -0.58 -8.83
CA LEU A 103 10.55 -0.32 -10.03
C LEU A 103 9.98 0.78 -10.93
N LYS A 104 8.78 1.29 -10.61
CA LYS A 104 8.05 2.34 -11.36
C LYS A 104 7.97 2.08 -12.88
N LYS A 105 7.95 0.81 -13.30
CA LYS A 105 7.90 0.41 -14.70
C LYS A 105 6.45 0.47 -15.19
N LYS A 106 6.25 1.02 -16.40
CA LYS A 106 4.95 0.91 -17.09
C LYS A 106 4.76 -0.52 -17.57
N CYS A 107 3.67 -1.14 -17.13
CA CYS A 107 3.27 -2.47 -17.58
C CYS A 107 2.20 -2.31 -18.66
N HIS A 108 2.53 -2.67 -19.89
CA HIS A 108 1.57 -2.70 -20.99
C HIS A 108 0.86 -4.07 -20.98
N LYS A 109 -0.46 -4.05 -21.11
CA LYS A 109 -1.20 -5.28 -21.44
C LYS A 109 -0.98 -5.54 -22.92
N ASN A 110 -0.65 -6.77 -23.29
CA ASN A 110 -0.60 -7.12 -24.70
C ASN A 110 -1.97 -6.81 -25.32
N PRO A 111 -2.02 -6.09 -26.45
CA PRO A 111 -3.25 -5.92 -27.18
C PRO A 111 -3.79 -7.30 -27.54
N LYS A 112 -5.11 -7.46 -27.47
CA LYS A 112 -5.77 -8.66 -27.97
C LYS A 112 -5.67 -8.64 -29.48
N CYS A 113 -4.60 -9.21 -30.02
CA CYS A 113 -4.47 -9.41 -31.45
C CYS A 113 -5.19 -10.71 -31.81
N HIS A 114 -6.19 -10.62 -32.69
CA HIS A 114 -6.72 -11.80 -33.34
C HIS A 114 -5.65 -12.31 -34.31
N HIS A 115 -5.31 -13.59 -34.21
CA HIS A 115 -4.50 -14.23 -35.23
C HIS A 115 -5.32 -14.21 -36.53
N LEU A 116 -4.90 -13.38 -37.49
CA LEU A 116 -5.54 -13.31 -38.78
C LEU A 116 -5.10 -14.52 -39.60
N ASN A 117 -6.04 -15.43 -39.83
CA ASN A 117 -5.89 -16.50 -40.80
C ASN A 117 -6.00 -15.90 -42.21
N GLU A 118 -5.18 -16.38 -43.14
CA GLU A 118 -5.14 -15.96 -44.54
C GLU A 118 -6.53 -15.99 -45.20
N ARG A 119 -7.31 -17.05 -44.95
CA ARG A 119 -8.69 -17.20 -45.42
C ARG A 119 -9.62 -16.11 -44.87
N SER A 120 -9.48 -15.74 -43.60
CA SER A 120 -10.26 -14.65 -43.00
C SER A 120 -9.93 -13.30 -43.63
N VAL A 121 -8.65 -13.05 -43.95
CA VAL A 121 -8.23 -11.83 -44.67
C VAL A 121 -8.83 -11.81 -46.07
N GLN A 122 -8.87 -12.96 -46.75
CA GLN A 122 -9.40 -13.09 -48.10
C GLN A 122 -10.93 -12.87 -48.14
N ILE A 123 -11.67 -13.42 -47.17
CA ILE A 123 -13.10 -13.15 -47.00
C ILE A 123 -13.38 -11.66 -46.75
N TRP A 124 -12.55 -11.00 -45.94
CA TRP A 124 -12.67 -9.56 -45.68
C TRP A 124 -12.48 -8.73 -46.95
N ARG A 125 -11.46 -9.04 -47.75
CA ARG A 125 -11.23 -8.35 -49.03
C ARG A 125 -12.41 -8.52 -49.99
N GLN A 126 -13.01 -9.71 -50.06
CA GLN A 126 -14.17 -9.97 -50.93
C GLN A 126 -15.46 -9.26 -50.48
N ARG A 127 -15.61 -8.97 -49.18
CA ARG A 127 -16.76 -8.25 -48.61
C ARG A 127 -16.58 -6.74 -48.60
N SER A 128 -15.37 -6.27 -48.88
CA SER A 128 -15.07 -4.84 -49.02
C SER A 128 -15.68 -4.36 -50.33
N TRP A 129 -16.40 -3.24 -50.31
CA TRP A 129 -16.91 -2.64 -51.54
C TRP A 129 -15.75 -2.37 -52.51
N PRO A 130 -15.90 -2.64 -53.82
CA PRO A 130 -14.92 -2.22 -54.79
C PRO A 130 -14.82 -0.68 -54.74
N LEU A 131 -13.61 -0.17 -54.53
CA LEU A 131 -13.27 1.25 -54.68
C LEU A 131 -13.36 1.66 -56.15
#